data_AF-A0A661MH10-F1
#
_entry.id   AF-A0A661MH10-F1
#
_cell.length_a   1.000
_cell.length_b   1.000
_cell.length_c   1.000
_cell.angle_alpha   90.00
_cell.angle_beta   90.00
_cell.angle_gamma   90.00
#
_symmetry.space_group_name_H-M   'P 1'
#
loop_
_entity.id
_entity.type
_entity.pdbx_description
1 polymer ?
#
loop_
_entity_poly.entity_id
_entity_poly.type
_entity_poly.pdbx_seq_one_letter_code
_entity_poly.pdbx_strand_id
1 'polypeptide(L)'
;MTSQAAKAKKKAKSTTRRKTAKRTGSIIHKTREAWLESAIQVLRPEFARAQRSIRVDFPKRYSKIKCTLPKKLKITCGWPSHRGTASRRRVLGQCWNPVVSTGKHTEIFISPFIEKSSRVLDIILHELIHAAIGTEEGHKHMFKTVMIALGLEGKPTATVASEELEKHFRKVIIPQLGKYPHKKMDVTEYKVADKPKTQGTRMIKVACKTCEYTVRTTQKWIDIGLVTCPNPECDDYQVEMEAHAPRTRGTGRPTQ
;
A
#
# COMPACT_ATOMS: atom_id res chain seq x y z
N MET A 1 35.07 78.83 -31.35
CA MET A 1 34.78 78.63 -29.91
C MET A 1 33.52 77.77 -29.82
N THR A 2 33.70 76.45 -29.82
CA THR A 2 33.59 75.53 -28.65
C THR A 2 32.14 75.35 -28.17
N SER A 3 31.58 74.17 -28.00
CA SER A 3 32.03 72.79 -28.17
C SER A 3 30.81 71.87 -28.15
N GLN A 4 30.91 70.72 -28.82
CA GLN A 4 30.04 69.57 -28.67
C GLN A 4 29.95 69.10 -27.20
N ALA A 5 28.78 68.60 -26.78
CA ALA A 5 28.70 67.64 -25.67
C ALA A 5 27.45 66.76 -25.81
N ALA A 6 27.66 65.55 -26.34
CA ALA A 6 26.73 64.44 -26.32
C ALA A 6 26.40 64.01 -24.88
N LYS A 7 25.12 63.74 -24.58
CA LYS A 7 24.72 63.04 -23.35
C LYS A 7 24.24 61.64 -23.66
N ALA A 8 25.07 60.68 -23.25
CA ALA A 8 24.86 59.25 -23.35
C ALA A 8 23.93 58.72 -22.24
N LYS A 9 23.06 57.78 -22.66
CA LYS A 9 22.56 56.56 -22.00
C LYS A 9 22.69 56.46 -20.46
N LYS A 10 21.57 56.10 -19.81
CA LYS A 10 21.52 55.00 -18.81
C LYS A 10 20.10 54.41 -18.71
N LYS A 11 19.87 53.29 -19.42
CA LYS A 11 18.76 52.37 -19.15
C LYS A 11 19.04 51.65 -17.83
N ALA A 12 18.20 51.86 -16.82
CA ALA A 12 18.21 51.06 -15.61
C ALA A 12 17.65 49.65 -15.92
N LYS A 13 18.54 48.67 -16.12
CA LYS A 13 18.17 47.26 -16.05
C LYS A 13 17.96 46.91 -14.57
N SER A 14 16.71 46.87 -14.15
CA SER A 14 16.29 46.25 -12.88
C SER A 14 16.48 44.73 -12.99
N THR A 15 17.68 44.25 -12.69
CA THR A 15 17.97 42.83 -12.51
C THR A 15 17.46 42.40 -11.15
N THR A 16 16.19 41.99 -11.09
CA THR A 16 15.63 41.28 -9.95
C THR A 16 16.35 39.94 -9.82
N ARG A 17 17.42 39.92 -9.02
CA ARG A 17 18.24 38.76 -8.70
C ARG A 17 17.35 37.72 -8.02
N ARG A 18 16.92 36.72 -8.78
CA ARG A 18 16.17 35.56 -8.30
C ARG A 18 17.02 34.92 -7.19
N LYS A 19 16.57 35.03 -5.94
CA LYS A 19 17.20 34.40 -4.78
C LYS A 19 17.23 32.89 -5.04
N THR A 20 18.41 32.37 -5.38
CA THR A 20 18.67 30.94 -5.39
C THR A 20 18.51 30.42 -3.96
N ALA A 21 17.70 29.38 -3.79
CA ALA A 21 17.46 28.74 -2.51
C ALA A 21 18.80 28.30 -1.90
N LYS A 22 19.09 28.84 -0.72
CA LYS A 22 20.27 28.55 0.10
C LYS A 22 20.31 27.05 0.39
N ARG A 23 21.49 26.42 0.21
CA ARG A 23 21.78 25.01 0.55
C ARG A 23 21.18 24.70 1.92
N THR A 24 20.16 23.85 1.95
CA THR A 24 19.57 23.30 3.16
C THR A 24 20.62 22.42 3.84
N GLY A 25 21.00 22.76 5.07
CA GLY A 25 21.76 21.84 5.92
C GLY A 25 21.00 20.52 6.04
N SER A 26 21.72 19.41 6.12
CA SER A 26 21.14 18.08 6.32
C SER A 26 20.28 18.10 7.58
N ILE A 27 18.96 17.96 7.44
CA ILE A 27 18.06 17.83 8.58
C ILE A 27 18.15 16.39 9.01
N ILE A 28 18.68 16.13 10.20
CA ILE A 28 18.66 14.80 10.80
C ILE A 28 17.41 14.71 11.68
N HIS A 29 16.39 14.01 11.20
CA HIS A 29 15.19 13.79 12.00
C HIS A 29 15.46 12.82 13.17
N LYS A 30 15.02 13.20 14.37
CA LYS A 30 15.17 12.36 15.58
C LYS A 30 14.08 11.28 15.70
N THR A 31 12.90 11.55 15.16
CA THR A 31 11.73 10.66 15.27
C THR A 31 11.31 10.16 13.89
N ARG A 32 10.80 8.93 13.82
CA ARG A 32 10.33 8.34 12.56
C ARG A 32 9.16 9.13 11.96
N GLU A 33 8.24 9.65 12.79
CA GLU A 33 7.08 10.43 12.33
C GLU A 33 7.51 11.72 11.63
N ALA A 34 8.36 12.54 12.27
CA ALA A 34 8.89 13.76 11.65
C ALA A 34 9.68 13.47 10.34
N TRP A 35 10.38 12.34 10.28
CA TRP A 35 11.06 11.90 9.05
C TRP A 35 10.06 11.59 7.94
N LEU A 36 8.97 10.86 8.23
CA LEU A 36 7.92 10.52 7.27
C LEU A 36 7.19 11.77 6.76
N GLU A 37 6.85 12.70 7.65
CA GLU A 37 6.20 13.97 7.27
C GLU A 37 7.09 14.81 6.35
N SER A 38 8.39 14.86 6.64
CA SER A 38 9.36 15.59 5.82
C SER A 38 9.62 14.90 4.49
N ALA A 39 9.58 13.56 4.44
CA ALA A 39 9.68 12.81 3.20
C ALA A 39 8.57 13.19 2.21
N ILE A 40 7.33 13.42 2.66
CA ILE A 40 6.27 13.94 1.78
C ILE A 40 6.68 15.27 1.17
N GLN A 41 7.20 16.21 1.96
CA GLN A 41 7.57 17.53 1.47
C GLN A 41 8.68 17.46 0.43
N VAL A 42 9.69 16.61 0.66
CA VAL A 42 10.82 16.43 -0.26
C VAL A 42 10.39 15.69 -1.55
N LEU A 43 9.38 14.82 -1.49
CA LEU A 43 8.87 14.08 -2.66
C LEU A 43 7.82 14.86 -3.47
N ARG A 44 7.17 15.90 -2.91
CA ARG A 44 6.18 16.72 -3.63
C ARG A 44 6.66 17.25 -5.00
N PRO A 45 7.90 17.78 -5.14
CA PRO A 45 8.42 18.22 -6.43
C PRO A 45 8.50 17.11 -7.49
N GLU A 46 8.69 15.85 -7.08
CA GLU A 46 8.77 14.71 -7.99
C GLU A 46 7.43 14.46 -8.71
N PHE A 47 6.31 14.65 -8.01
CA PHE A 47 4.97 14.57 -8.62
C PHE A 47 4.75 15.68 -9.66
N ALA A 48 5.24 16.89 -9.40
CA ALA A 48 5.20 17.98 -10.38
C ALA A 48 6.09 17.71 -11.60
N ARG A 49 7.23 17.01 -11.43
CA ARG A 49 8.08 16.54 -12.53
C ARG A 49 7.39 15.43 -13.33
N ALA A 50 6.83 14.44 -12.66
CA ALA A 50 6.07 13.35 -13.29
C ALA A 50 4.89 13.89 -14.11
N GLN A 51 4.13 14.84 -13.57
CA GLN A 51 3.02 15.49 -14.29
C GLN A 51 3.46 16.10 -15.62
N ARG A 52 4.66 16.71 -15.66
CA ARG A 52 5.22 17.32 -16.88
C ARG A 52 5.67 16.26 -17.87
N SER A 53 6.38 15.22 -17.43
CA SER A 53 6.80 14.11 -18.32
C SER A 53 5.59 13.41 -18.94
N ILE A 54 4.56 13.06 -18.15
CA ILE A 54 3.34 12.43 -18.67
C ILE A 54 2.68 13.25 -19.78
N ARG A 55 2.67 14.58 -19.66
CA ARG A 55 2.11 15.49 -20.67
C ARG A 55 2.93 15.53 -21.96
N VAL A 56 4.24 15.41 -21.87
CA VAL A 56 5.16 15.42 -23.02
C VAL A 56 5.14 14.07 -23.74
N ASP A 57 5.23 12.98 -22.99
CA ASP A 57 5.40 11.64 -23.54
C ASP A 57 4.07 11.08 -24.07
N PHE A 58 2.93 11.53 -23.54
CA PHE A 58 1.60 11.01 -23.88
C PHE A 58 0.50 12.09 -24.03
N PRO A 59 0.70 13.08 -24.93
CA PRO A 59 -0.11 14.30 -24.97
C PRO A 59 -1.60 14.07 -25.24
N LYS A 60 -1.96 13.06 -26.04
CA LYS A 60 -3.37 12.77 -26.38
C LYS A 60 -4.02 11.71 -25.48
N ARG A 61 -3.28 10.65 -25.14
CA ARG A 61 -3.82 9.47 -24.43
C ARG A 61 -4.03 9.72 -22.93
N TYR A 62 -3.20 10.57 -22.31
CA TYR A 62 -3.17 10.78 -20.85
C TYR A 62 -3.40 12.24 -20.42
N SER A 63 -3.95 13.07 -21.30
CA SER A 63 -4.23 14.49 -21.04
C SER A 63 -5.06 14.74 -19.77
N LYS A 64 -5.88 13.77 -19.37
CA LYS A 64 -6.74 13.82 -18.18
C LYS A 64 -6.05 13.36 -16.88
N ILE A 65 -4.88 12.71 -16.95
CA ILE A 65 -4.18 12.23 -15.76
C ILE A 65 -3.63 13.43 -14.99
N LYS A 66 -4.16 13.62 -13.77
CA LYS A 66 -3.67 14.58 -12.79
C LYS A 66 -2.99 13.80 -11.67
N CYS A 67 -1.69 14.02 -11.47
CA CYS A 67 -0.95 13.46 -10.34
C CYS A 67 -0.58 14.54 -9.31
N THR A 68 -1.52 15.42 -8.99
CA THR A 68 -1.33 16.47 -7.98
C THR A 68 -1.60 15.92 -6.59
N LEU A 69 -0.64 16.07 -5.68
CA LEU A 69 -0.83 15.61 -4.31
C LEU A 69 -1.83 16.49 -3.54
N PRO A 70 -2.70 15.89 -2.71
CA PRO A 70 -3.58 16.63 -1.81
C PRO A 70 -2.79 17.58 -0.89
N LYS A 71 -3.43 18.70 -0.52
CA LYS A 71 -2.88 19.65 0.46
C LYS A 71 -2.83 19.03 1.86
N LYS A 72 -3.90 18.34 2.25
CA LYS A 72 -4.06 17.69 3.55
C LYS A 72 -3.66 16.22 3.45
N LEU A 73 -2.38 15.95 3.72
CA LEU A 73 -1.83 14.61 3.85
C LEU A 73 -1.33 14.41 5.27
N LYS A 74 -1.53 13.23 5.82
CA LYS A 74 -0.92 12.76 7.06
C LYS A 74 -0.28 11.41 6.78
N ILE A 75 0.84 11.16 7.43
CA ILE A 75 1.58 9.90 7.30
C ILE A 75 2.04 9.45 8.68
N THR A 76 1.91 8.16 8.94
CA THR A 76 2.32 7.58 10.21
C THR A 76 2.95 6.21 10.02
N CYS A 77 3.79 5.83 10.98
CA CYS A 77 4.31 4.48 11.08
C CYS A 77 3.29 3.62 11.85
N GLY A 78 2.71 2.64 11.18
CA GLY A 78 1.65 1.80 11.75
C GLY A 78 1.29 0.63 10.86
N TRP A 79 0.68 -0.39 11.46
CA TRP A 79 0.23 -1.55 10.69
C TRP A 79 -0.94 -1.16 9.78
N PRO A 80 -0.88 -1.51 8.49
CA PRO A 80 -2.05 -1.45 7.62
C PRO A 80 -3.19 -2.30 8.19
N SER A 81 -4.43 -1.85 7.95
CA SER A 81 -5.67 -2.47 8.48
C SER A 81 -5.84 -3.94 8.11
N HIS A 82 -5.28 -4.37 6.98
CA HIS A 82 -5.36 -5.73 6.52
C HIS A 82 -3.99 -6.26 6.13
N ARG A 83 -3.71 -7.51 6.52
CA ARG A 83 -2.42 -8.20 6.27
C ARG A 83 -1.17 -7.43 6.73
N GLY A 84 -1.29 -6.44 7.63
CA GLY A 84 -0.15 -5.70 8.16
C GLY A 84 0.85 -6.60 8.90
N THR A 85 0.35 -7.58 9.66
CA THR A 85 1.18 -8.54 10.42
C THR A 85 1.30 -9.91 9.74
N ALA A 86 0.83 -10.05 8.50
CA ALA A 86 0.86 -11.33 7.80
C ALA A 86 2.31 -11.81 7.56
N SER A 87 2.54 -13.13 7.66
CA SER A 87 3.85 -13.74 7.39
C SER A 87 4.20 -13.79 5.91
N ARG A 88 3.17 -13.78 5.03
CA ARG A 88 3.30 -13.76 3.58
C ARG A 88 2.35 -12.71 3.01
N ARG A 89 2.73 -12.12 1.86
CA ARG A 89 1.93 -11.08 1.16
C ARG A 89 1.52 -9.93 2.10
N ARG A 90 2.47 -9.53 2.96
CA ARG A 90 2.30 -8.44 3.92
C ARG A 90 2.05 -7.13 3.17
N VAL A 91 1.07 -6.37 3.64
CA VAL A 91 0.83 -5.00 3.14
C VAL A 91 1.84 -4.08 3.82
N LEU A 92 2.62 -3.35 3.02
CA LEU A 92 3.73 -2.54 3.51
C LEU A 92 3.41 -1.04 3.59
N GLY A 93 2.41 -0.60 2.82
CA GLY A 93 1.86 0.75 2.83
C GLY A 93 0.35 0.70 2.65
N GLN A 94 -0.35 1.74 3.11
CA GLN A 94 -1.79 1.90 2.86
C GLN A 94 -2.17 3.38 2.84
N CYS A 95 -2.81 3.81 1.75
CA CYS A 95 -3.44 5.10 1.60
C CYS A 95 -4.95 5.03 1.84
N TRP A 96 -5.48 5.96 2.64
CA TRP A 96 -6.90 6.10 2.94
C TRP A 96 -7.48 7.37 2.33
N ASN A 97 -8.65 7.21 1.70
CA ASN A 97 -9.40 8.31 1.13
C ASN A 97 -9.82 9.33 2.21
N PRO A 98 -9.76 10.65 1.95
CA PRO A 98 -10.15 11.68 2.91
C PRO A 98 -11.60 11.59 3.41
N VAL A 99 -12.47 10.83 2.73
CA VAL A 99 -13.84 10.56 3.18
C VAL A 99 -13.90 9.90 4.56
N VAL A 100 -12.92 9.06 4.91
CA VAL A 100 -12.88 8.34 6.20
C VAL A 100 -12.23 9.15 7.33
N SER A 101 -11.70 10.34 7.05
CA SER A 101 -11.06 11.22 8.04
C SER A 101 -12.01 12.37 8.38
N THR A 102 -12.34 12.55 9.66
CA THR A 102 -13.15 13.70 10.13
C THR A 102 -12.47 15.03 9.79
N GLY A 103 -11.14 15.08 9.86
CA GLY A 103 -10.34 16.24 9.45
C GLY A 103 -10.14 16.40 7.94
N LYS A 104 -10.70 15.49 7.13
CA LYS A 104 -10.58 15.43 5.66
C LYS A 104 -9.11 15.34 5.19
N HIS A 105 -8.29 14.59 5.91
CA HIS A 105 -6.93 14.25 5.50
C HIS A 105 -6.93 12.96 4.70
N THR A 106 -6.11 12.90 3.66
CA THR A 106 -5.64 11.62 3.13
C THR A 106 -4.63 11.05 4.13
N GLU A 107 -4.92 9.88 4.70
CA GLU A 107 -4.09 9.25 5.74
C GLU A 107 -3.24 8.14 5.10
N ILE A 108 -1.93 8.15 5.33
CA ILE A 108 -0.99 7.15 4.83
C ILE A 108 -0.36 6.39 6.00
N PHE A 109 -0.35 5.07 5.90
CA PHE A 109 0.32 4.19 6.85
C PHE A 109 1.51 3.53 6.18
N ILE A 110 2.66 3.56 6.85
CA ILE A 110 3.86 2.81 6.46
C ILE A 110 4.12 1.74 7.51
N SER A 111 4.28 0.51 7.07
CA SER A 111 4.46 -0.64 7.95
C SER A 111 5.75 -0.51 8.77
N PRO A 112 5.71 -0.77 10.09
CA PRO A 112 6.90 -0.78 10.94
C PRO A 112 7.84 -1.97 10.64
N PHE A 113 7.46 -2.88 9.73
CA PHE A 113 8.32 -3.96 9.27
C PHE A 113 9.48 -3.48 8.38
N ILE A 114 9.42 -2.27 7.83
CA ILE A 114 10.42 -1.75 6.89
C ILE A 114 11.31 -0.71 7.58
N GLU A 115 12.64 -0.88 7.47
CA GLU A 115 13.63 0.02 8.08
C GLU A 115 14.60 0.67 7.07
N LYS A 116 14.83 0.04 5.92
CA LYS A 116 15.74 0.58 4.90
C LYS A 116 15.14 1.84 4.30
N SER A 117 15.80 2.99 4.47
CA SER A 117 15.24 4.31 4.11
C SER A 117 14.79 4.41 2.65
N SER A 118 15.56 3.88 1.69
CA SER A 118 15.15 3.92 0.29
C SER A 118 13.93 3.05 -0.02
N ARG A 119 13.80 1.91 0.68
CA ARG A 119 12.60 1.06 0.62
C ARG A 119 11.41 1.67 1.35
N VAL A 120 11.63 2.59 2.30
CA VAL A 120 10.53 3.39 2.86
C VAL A 120 10.08 4.43 1.83
N LEU A 121 11.02 5.08 1.14
CA LEU A 121 10.72 6.11 0.13
C LEU A 121 9.95 5.58 -1.08
N ASP A 122 10.27 4.41 -1.62
CA ASP A 122 9.51 3.85 -2.75
C ASP A 122 8.08 3.42 -2.35
N ILE A 123 7.88 2.93 -1.12
CA ILE A 123 6.53 2.65 -0.58
C ILE A 123 5.78 3.96 -0.37
N ILE A 124 6.42 5.02 0.15
CA ILE A 124 5.79 6.34 0.27
C ILE A 124 5.36 6.84 -1.11
N LEU A 125 6.22 6.74 -2.13
CA LEU A 125 5.84 7.10 -3.50
C LEU A 125 4.63 6.30 -3.98
N HIS A 126 4.60 4.99 -3.76
CA HIS A 126 3.45 4.14 -4.09
C HIS A 126 2.15 4.67 -3.47
N GLU A 127 2.14 4.93 -2.17
CA GLU A 127 0.95 5.41 -1.48
C GLU A 127 0.57 6.85 -1.88
N LEU A 128 1.56 7.69 -2.17
CA LEU A 128 1.33 9.04 -2.69
C LEU A 128 0.74 9.03 -4.11
N ILE A 129 0.96 7.99 -4.91
CA ILE A 129 0.26 7.83 -6.20
C ILE A 129 -1.24 7.66 -5.95
N HIS A 130 -1.64 6.76 -5.04
CA HIS A 130 -3.05 6.60 -4.65
C HIS A 130 -3.64 7.91 -4.11
N ALA A 131 -2.86 8.65 -3.32
CA ALA A 131 -3.28 9.97 -2.83
C ALA A 131 -3.52 10.97 -3.97
N ALA A 132 -2.70 10.92 -5.03
CA ALA A 132 -2.77 11.87 -6.14
C ALA A 132 -3.91 11.58 -7.13
N ILE A 133 -4.19 10.30 -7.40
CA ILE A 133 -5.11 9.89 -8.46
C ILE A 133 -6.44 9.34 -7.94
N GLY A 134 -6.59 9.18 -6.62
CA GLY A 134 -7.75 8.55 -5.99
C GLY A 134 -7.50 7.07 -5.69
N THR A 135 -7.92 6.64 -4.50
CA THR A 135 -7.75 5.26 -4.01
C THR A 135 -8.57 4.24 -4.79
N GLU A 136 -9.69 4.67 -5.37
CA GLU A 136 -10.64 3.88 -6.15
C GLU A 136 -10.09 3.44 -7.52
N GLU A 137 -9.06 4.13 -8.02
CA GLU A 137 -8.34 3.71 -9.22
C GLU A 137 -7.59 2.40 -8.98
N GLY A 138 -7.16 2.16 -7.75
CA GLY A 138 -6.32 1.01 -7.41
C GLY A 138 -5.05 1.00 -8.26
N HIS A 139 -4.69 -0.18 -8.79
CA HIS A 139 -3.46 -0.36 -9.57
C HIS A 139 -3.72 -0.44 -11.09
N LYS A 140 -4.73 0.27 -11.58
CA LYS A 140 -5.13 0.30 -12.99
C LYS A 140 -4.22 1.21 -13.82
N HIS A 141 -4.73 1.67 -14.96
CA HIS A 141 -3.96 2.33 -15.98
C HIS A 141 -3.33 3.65 -15.51
N MET A 142 -4.07 4.49 -14.78
CA MET A 142 -3.53 5.78 -14.32
C MET A 142 -2.40 5.56 -13.32
N PHE A 143 -2.57 4.60 -12.41
CA PHE A 143 -1.52 4.20 -11.47
C PHE A 143 -0.26 3.76 -12.21
N LYS A 144 -0.40 2.87 -13.21
CA LYS A 144 0.72 2.36 -14.00
C LYS A 144 1.47 3.49 -14.72
N THR A 145 0.75 4.47 -15.27
CA THR A 145 1.37 5.63 -15.93
C THR A 145 2.16 6.49 -14.95
N VAL A 146 1.59 6.80 -13.78
CA VAL A 146 2.25 7.66 -12.79
C VAL A 146 3.43 6.96 -12.12
N MET A 147 3.33 5.66 -11.83
CA MET A 147 4.45 4.92 -11.23
C MET A 147 5.68 4.92 -12.14
N ILE A 148 5.49 4.72 -13.46
CA ILE A 148 6.59 4.74 -14.44
C ILE A 148 7.20 6.13 -14.51
N ALA A 149 6.38 7.18 -14.58
CA ALA A 149 6.86 8.56 -14.62
C ALA A 149 7.62 9.00 -13.35
N LEU A 150 7.36 8.35 -12.21
CA LEU A 150 8.10 8.54 -10.96
C LEU A 150 9.35 7.66 -10.85
N GLY A 151 9.57 6.72 -11.78
CA GLY A 151 10.70 5.79 -11.74
C GLY A 151 10.47 4.55 -10.88
N LEU A 152 9.22 4.20 -10.55
CA LEU A 152 8.86 2.92 -9.95
C LEU A 152 8.66 1.86 -11.04
N GLU A 153 8.98 0.61 -10.70
CA GLU A 153 8.89 -0.53 -11.61
C GLU A 153 8.35 -1.80 -10.91
N GLY A 154 8.25 -2.89 -11.67
CA GLY A 154 7.73 -4.17 -11.20
C GLY A 154 6.21 -4.29 -11.27
N LYS A 155 5.64 -5.20 -10.47
CA LYS A 155 4.19 -5.40 -10.40
C LYS A 155 3.55 -4.16 -9.74
N PRO A 156 2.51 -3.55 -10.33
CA PRO A 156 1.86 -2.36 -9.74
C PRO A 156 1.39 -2.55 -8.30
N THR A 157 1.03 -3.76 -7.88
CA THR A 157 0.64 -4.10 -6.49
C THR A 157 1.82 -4.26 -5.52
N ALA A 158 3.05 -4.28 -6.02
CA ALA A 158 4.29 -4.53 -5.27
C ALA A 158 5.47 -3.82 -5.95
N THR A 159 5.33 -2.51 -6.15
CA THR A 159 6.34 -1.71 -6.86
C THR A 159 7.65 -1.61 -6.07
N VAL A 160 8.74 -1.44 -6.80
CA VAL A 160 10.07 -1.14 -6.28
C VAL A 160 10.63 0.07 -7.01
N ALA A 161 11.59 0.78 -6.41
CA ALA A 161 12.36 1.79 -7.14
C ALA A 161 13.20 1.14 -8.24
N SER A 162 13.21 1.74 -9.43
CA SER A 162 14.21 1.42 -10.44
C SER A 162 15.61 1.79 -9.95
N GLU A 163 16.64 1.29 -10.62
CA GLU A 163 18.02 1.57 -10.23
C GLU A 163 18.32 3.09 -10.22
N GLU A 164 17.82 3.83 -11.20
CA GLU A 164 17.99 5.28 -11.29
C GLU A 164 17.25 6.01 -10.16
N LEU A 165 16.05 5.56 -9.79
CA LEU A 165 15.31 6.12 -8.66
C LEU A 165 16.00 5.80 -7.33
N GLU A 166 16.53 4.59 -7.15
CA GLU A 166 17.31 4.21 -5.96
C GLU A 166 18.59 5.06 -5.83
N LYS A 167 19.27 5.34 -6.95
CA LYS A 167 20.41 6.29 -6.98
C LYS A 167 19.97 7.69 -6.58
N HIS A 168 18.85 8.18 -7.11
CA HIS A 168 18.27 9.48 -6.75
C HIS A 168 17.95 9.57 -5.26
N PHE A 169 17.32 8.54 -4.69
CA PHE A 169 17.06 8.46 -3.26
C PHE A 169 18.34 8.56 -2.43
N ARG A 170 19.37 7.79 -2.77
CA ARG A 170 20.63 7.78 -2.02
C ARG A 170 21.41 9.08 -2.13
N LYS A 171 21.46 9.68 -3.31
CA LYS A 171 22.31 10.86 -3.59
C LYS A 171 21.62 12.19 -3.30
N VAL A 172 20.29 12.25 -3.37
CA VAL A 172 19.55 13.52 -3.31
C VAL A 172 18.58 13.55 -2.13
N ILE A 173 17.73 12.53 -1.97
CA ILE A 173 16.62 12.58 -1.00
C ILE A 173 17.08 12.25 0.42
N ILE A 174 17.76 11.12 0.62
CA ILE A 174 18.22 10.66 1.94
C ILE A 174 19.18 11.68 2.61
N PRO A 175 20.13 12.32 1.90
CA PRO A 175 20.97 13.36 2.53
C PRO A 175 20.19 14.55 3.10
N GLN A 176 19.00 14.85 2.57
CA GLN A 176 18.13 15.93 3.08
C GLN A 176 17.36 15.52 4.35
N LEU A 177 16.98 14.24 4.45
CA LEU A 177 16.16 13.69 5.55
C LEU A 177 16.99 13.03 6.67
N GLY A 178 18.22 12.64 6.36
CA GLY A 178 18.99 11.70 7.17
C GLY A 178 18.48 10.25 7.06
N LYS A 179 19.13 9.33 7.78
CA LYS A 179 18.71 7.93 7.87
C LYS A 179 17.35 7.84 8.58
N TYR A 180 16.45 7.03 8.06
CA TYR A 180 15.16 6.77 8.71
C TYR A 180 15.37 6.24 10.15
N PRO A 181 14.96 6.99 11.19
CA PRO A 181 15.26 6.67 12.58
C PRO A 181 14.27 5.62 13.11
N HIS A 182 14.37 4.40 12.58
CA HIS A 182 13.50 3.27 12.92
C HIS A 182 14.28 1.96 12.83
N LYS A 183 13.92 1.00 13.69
CA LYS A 183 14.38 -0.39 13.60
C LYS A 183 13.18 -1.24 13.23
N LYS A 184 13.38 -2.20 12.33
CA LYS A 184 12.36 -3.14 11.90
C LYS A 184 11.65 -3.78 13.10
N MET A 185 10.32 -3.70 13.09
CA MET A 185 9.46 -4.45 14.00
C MET A 185 9.00 -5.73 13.30
N ASP A 186 9.61 -6.86 13.64
CA ASP A 186 9.17 -8.17 13.17
C ASP A 186 8.25 -8.83 14.20
N VAL A 187 7.07 -9.26 13.74
CA VAL A 187 6.05 -9.88 14.58
C VAL A 187 5.90 -11.37 14.29
N THR A 188 6.75 -11.95 13.44
CA THR A 188 6.75 -13.39 13.17
C THR A 188 7.07 -14.22 14.40
N GLU A 189 7.92 -13.70 15.28
CA GLU A 189 8.27 -14.34 16.55
C GLU A 189 7.22 -14.10 17.65
N TYR A 190 6.36 -13.10 17.46
CA TYR A 190 5.30 -12.75 18.39
C TYR A 190 4.10 -13.69 18.23
N LYS A 191 4.13 -14.81 18.95
CA LYS A 191 3.01 -15.75 19.07
C LYS A 191 1.95 -15.15 20.00
N VAL A 192 0.99 -14.41 19.45
CA VAL A 192 -0.23 -14.05 20.19
C VAL A 192 -0.98 -15.35 20.50
N ALA A 193 -1.04 -15.72 21.79
CA ALA A 193 -1.74 -16.90 22.27
C ALA A 193 -3.24 -16.89 21.87
N ASP A 194 -3.81 -15.70 21.71
CA ASP A 194 -5.23 -15.45 21.45
C ASP A 194 -5.53 -14.98 20.04
N LYS A 195 -4.92 -15.57 19.01
CA LYS A 195 -5.53 -15.44 17.68
C LYS A 195 -6.89 -16.13 17.75
N PRO A 196 -8.03 -15.42 17.56
CA PRO A 196 -9.31 -16.10 17.45
C PRO A 196 -9.15 -17.10 16.31
N LYS A 197 -9.21 -18.40 16.64
CA LYS A 197 -9.18 -19.43 15.61
C LYS A 197 -10.28 -19.04 14.63
N THR A 198 -9.91 -18.85 13.37
CA THR A 198 -10.89 -18.65 12.30
C THR A 198 -11.89 -19.79 12.43
N GLN A 199 -13.12 -19.48 12.82
CA GLN A 199 -14.17 -20.47 12.86
C GLN A 199 -14.41 -20.87 11.41
N GLY A 200 -13.87 -22.01 10.98
CA GLY A 200 -14.23 -22.59 9.70
C GLY A 200 -15.75 -22.77 9.65
N THR A 201 -16.32 -22.75 8.45
CA THR A 201 -17.70 -23.22 8.24
C THR A 201 -17.84 -24.59 8.90
N ARG A 202 -18.68 -24.69 9.94
CA ARG A 202 -18.95 -25.95 10.67
C ARG A 202 -19.83 -26.85 9.81
N MET A 203 -19.35 -27.22 8.63
CA MET A 203 -20.05 -28.12 7.73
C MET A 203 -20.11 -29.51 8.37
N ILE A 204 -21.30 -30.08 8.40
CA ILE A 204 -21.59 -31.41 8.94
C ILE A 204 -21.43 -32.40 7.81
N LYS A 205 -20.66 -33.47 8.05
CA LYS A 205 -20.51 -34.57 7.09
C LYS A 205 -21.79 -35.40 7.16
N VAL A 206 -22.44 -35.60 6.03
CA VAL A 206 -23.55 -36.55 5.88
C VAL A 206 -23.08 -37.67 4.96
N ALA A 207 -23.21 -38.93 5.36
CA ALA A 207 -22.70 -40.06 4.59
C ALA A 207 -23.71 -41.22 4.50
N CYS A 208 -23.76 -41.87 3.34
CA CYS A 208 -24.49 -43.12 3.16
C CYS A 208 -23.73 -44.24 3.86
N LYS A 209 -24.45 -45.10 4.59
CA LYS A 209 -23.85 -46.25 5.29
C LYS A 209 -23.38 -47.34 4.36
N THR A 210 -24.06 -47.52 3.23
CA THR A 210 -23.81 -48.61 2.30
C THR A 210 -22.77 -48.26 1.23
N CYS A 211 -22.96 -47.18 0.47
CA CYS A 211 -22.03 -46.82 -0.61
C CYS A 211 -21.01 -45.73 -0.24
N GLU A 212 -20.97 -45.30 1.02
CA GLU A 212 -20.05 -44.27 1.54
C GLU A 212 -20.13 -42.88 0.88
N TYR A 213 -21.08 -42.66 -0.03
CA TYR A 213 -21.31 -41.36 -0.66
C TYR A 213 -21.39 -40.28 0.42
N THR A 214 -20.63 -39.21 0.25
CA THR A 214 -20.46 -38.19 1.29
C THR A 214 -20.79 -36.82 0.74
N VAL A 215 -21.68 -36.11 1.41
CA VAL A 215 -21.95 -34.69 1.21
C VAL A 215 -21.63 -33.91 2.48
N ARG A 216 -21.33 -32.62 2.35
CA ARG A 216 -21.15 -31.71 3.49
C ARG A 216 -22.19 -30.61 3.41
N THR A 217 -23.00 -30.46 4.45
CA THR A 217 -24.07 -29.46 4.51
C THR A 217 -24.04 -28.69 5.83
N THR A 218 -24.91 -27.70 6.00
CA THR A 218 -25.04 -26.92 7.24
C THR A 218 -26.16 -27.49 8.12
N GLN A 219 -26.12 -27.21 9.43
CA GLN A 219 -27.18 -27.61 10.36
C GLN A 219 -28.56 -27.13 9.88
N LYS A 220 -28.64 -25.89 9.36
CA LYS A 220 -29.87 -25.32 8.78
C LYS A 220 -30.57 -26.24 7.79
N TRP A 221 -29.82 -26.95 6.95
CA TRP A 221 -30.42 -27.84 5.94
C TRP A 221 -30.77 -29.21 6.52
N ILE A 222 -29.96 -29.72 7.45
CA ILE A 222 -30.27 -30.97 8.18
C ILE A 222 -31.57 -30.83 8.97
N ASP A 223 -31.81 -29.66 9.58
CA ASP A 223 -33.04 -29.36 10.32
C ASP A 223 -34.30 -29.34 9.42
N ILE A 224 -34.12 -29.12 8.10
CA ILE A 224 -35.20 -29.16 7.11
C ILE A 224 -35.40 -30.59 6.60
N GLY A 225 -34.31 -31.34 6.39
CA GLY A 225 -34.34 -32.74 5.98
C GLY A 225 -32.95 -33.27 5.65
N LEU A 226 -32.75 -34.58 5.87
CA LEU A 226 -31.49 -35.24 5.53
C LEU A 226 -31.40 -35.48 4.02
N VAL A 227 -30.18 -35.44 3.50
CA VAL A 227 -29.93 -35.75 2.08
C VAL A 227 -30.09 -37.25 1.89
N THR A 228 -30.76 -37.67 0.82
CA THR A 228 -30.92 -39.08 0.47
C THR A 228 -29.75 -39.56 -0.40
N CYS A 229 -29.47 -40.86 -0.36
CA CYS A 229 -28.44 -41.46 -1.20
C CYS A 229 -28.79 -41.28 -2.69
N PRO A 230 -27.89 -40.69 -3.52
CA PRO A 230 -28.15 -40.47 -4.94
C PRO A 230 -27.70 -41.63 -5.83
N ASN A 231 -27.07 -42.68 -5.27
CA ASN A 231 -26.51 -43.78 -6.06
C ASN A 231 -27.61 -44.82 -6.38
N PRO A 232 -28.04 -44.96 -7.65
CA PRO A 232 -29.09 -45.92 -8.03
C PRO A 232 -28.65 -47.39 -7.90
N GLU A 233 -27.35 -47.66 -7.78
CA GLU A 233 -26.79 -49.01 -7.59
C GLU A 233 -26.57 -49.35 -6.10
N CYS A 234 -27.00 -48.47 -5.19
CA CYS A 234 -26.85 -48.66 -3.76
C CYS A 234 -28.14 -49.25 -3.16
N ASP A 235 -28.01 -50.22 -2.25
CA ASP A 235 -29.16 -50.80 -1.55
C ASP A 235 -29.93 -49.74 -0.75
N ASP A 236 -29.24 -48.70 -0.28
CA ASP A 236 -29.82 -47.51 0.36
C ASP A 236 -30.22 -46.40 -0.63
N TYR A 237 -30.46 -46.68 -1.93
CA TYR A 237 -30.85 -45.67 -2.90
C TYR A 237 -32.11 -44.91 -2.46
N GLN A 238 -32.07 -43.58 -2.49
CA GLN A 238 -33.12 -42.68 -2.01
C GLN A 238 -33.46 -42.81 -0.50
N VAL A 239 -32.66 -43.53 0.28
CA VAL A 239 -32.76 -43.57 1.74
C VAL A 239 -31.97 -42.42 2.36
N GLU A 240 -32.47 -41.85 3.46
CA GLU A 240 -31.80 -40.78 4.20
C GLU A 240 -30.40 -41.20 4.68
N MET A 241 -29.43 -40.34 4.43
CA MET A 241 -28.04 -40.54 4.82
C MET A 241 -27.78 -40.06 6.26
N GLU A 242 -26.70 -40.52 6.88
CA GLU A 242 -26.39 -40.22 8.28
C GLU A 242 -25.54 -38.97 8.47
N ALA A 243 -26.00 -38.05 9.32
CA ALA A 243 -25.22 -36.92 9.75
C ALA A 243 -24.21 -37.32 10.84
N HIS A 244 -22.92 -37.13 10.56
CA HIS A 244 -21.86 -37.32 11.53
C HIS A 244 -21.49 -35.99 12.18
N ALA A 245 -21.63 -35.93 13.50
CA ALA A 245 -21.14 -34.81 14.30
C ALA A 245 -19.65 -34.55 14.01
N PRO A 246 -19.20 -33.29 13.96
CA PRO A 246 -17.78 -32.98 13.85
C PRO A 246 -17.05 -33.66 15.01
N ARG A 247 -16.08 -34.53 14.72
CA ARG A 247 -15.23 -35.08 15.77
C ARG A 247 -14.60 -33.91 16.52
N THR A 248 -14.96 -33.72 17.78
CA THR A 248 -14.18 -32.88 18.67
C THR A 248 -12.79 -33.50 18.70
N ARG A 249 -11.77 -32.79 18.22
CA ARG A 249 -10.39 -33.26 18.43
C ARG A 249 -10.21 -33.31 19.94
N GLY A 250 -10.24 -34.51 20.51
CA GLY A 250 -9.93 -34.73 21.90
C GLY A 250 -8.56 -34.13 22.17
N THR A 251 -8.52 -33.20 23.11
CA THR A 251 -7.28 -32.74 23.73
C THR A 251 -6.77 -33.86 24.63
N GLY A 252 -6.19 -34.88 24.01
CA GLY A 252 -5.58 -36.02 24.69
C GLY A 252 -4.38 -36.46 23.88
N ARG A 253 -3.23 -35.90 24.21
CA ARG A 253 -1.95 -36.48 23.79
C ARG A 253 -1.77 -37.73 24.65
N PRO A 254 -1.66 -38.95 24.08
CA PRO A 254 -1.24 -40.10 24.86
C PRO A 254 0.19 -39.82 25.31
N THR A 255 0.42 -39.78 26.62
CA THR A 255 1.75 -39.94 27.19
C THR A 255 2.16 -41.39 26.96
N GLN A 256 3.12 -41.57 26.05
CA GLN A 256 4.08 -42.67 26.12
C GLN A 256 5.46 -42.02 26.27
#